data_AF-A0A3S0QZ40-F1
#
_entry.id   AF-A0A3S0QZ40-F1
#
_cell.length_a   1.000
_cell.length_b   1.000
_cell.length_c   1.000
_cell.angle_alpha   90.00
_cell.angle_beta   90.00
_cell.angle_gamma   90.00
#
_symmetry.space_group_name_H-M   'P 1'
#
loop_
_entity.id
_entity.type
_entity.pdbx_description
1 polymer ?
#
loop_
_entity_poly.entity_id
_entity_poly.type
_entity_poly.pdbx_seq_one_letter_code
_entity_poly.pdbx_strand_id
1 'polypeptide(L)' 'MVNMHGMHTMPATVTHTDPQTGIVDVMASGMALRVHFPPDSMANLKAGDKIGLYMAYSQAAVVH' A
#
# COMPACT_ATOMS: atom_id res chain seq x y z
N MET A 1 -16.79 8.63 -13.31
CA MET A 1 -15.37 8.51 -13.75
C MET A 1 -14.54 8.97 -12.58
N VAL A 2 -13.64 8.15 -12.05
CA VAL A 2 -12.79 8.53 -10.91
C VAL A 2 -11.65 9.35 -11.50
N ASN A 3 -11.67 10.67 -11.31
CA ASN A 3 -10.56 11.52 -11.68
C ASN A 3 -9.43 11.31 -10.65
N MET A 4 -8.53 10.37 -10.93
CA MET A 4 -7.29 10.19 -10.16
C MET A 4 -6.36 11.37 -10.44
N HIS A 5 -6.06 12.13 -9.40
CA HIS A 5 -5.08 13.22 -9.41
C HIS A 5 -3.88 12.85 -8.54
N GLY A 6 -2.70 13.37 -8.89
CA GLY A 6 -1.50 13.20 -8.07
C GLY A 6 -1.09 11.75 -7.81
N MET A 7 -1.02 10.93 -8.87
CA MET A 7 -0.43 9.59 -8.78
C MET A 7 1.02 9.70 -8.32
N HIS A 8 1.26 9.27 -7.09
CA HIS A 8 2.57 9.18 -6.47
C HIS A 8 3.02 7.72 -6.48
N THR A 9 4.16 7.48 -7.12
CA THR A 9 4.81 6.16 -7.11
C THR A 9 6.03 6.22 -6.22
N MET A 10 6.09 5.35 -5.21
CA MET A 10 7.27 5.23 -4.35
C MET A 10 7.69 3.76 -4.17
N PRO A 11 8.99 3.45 -4.21
CA PRO A 11 9.48 2.14 -3.83
C PRO A 11 9.39 1.99 -2.30
N ALA A 12 8.82 0.88 -1.85
CA ALA A 12 8.75 0.51 -0.44
C ALA A 12 9.29 -0.90 -0.23
N THR A 13 9.83 -1.16 0.96
CA THR A 13 10.26 -2.49 1.38
C THR A 13 9.30 -2.99 2.45
N VAL A 14 8.71 -4.15 2.25
CA VAL A 14 7.83 -4.78 3.24
C VAL A 14 8.65 -5.13 4.48
N THR A 15 8.25 -4.63 5.64
CA THR A 15 8.87 -4.96 6.92
C THR A 15 8.06 -5.99 7.68
N HIS A 16 6.73 -5.93 7.57
CA HIS A 16 5.82 -6.88 8.21
C HIS A 16 4.53 -7.05 7.39
N THR A 17 3.93 -8.23 7.49
CA THR A 17 2.66 -8.58 6.83
C THR A 17 1.77 -9.29 7.83
N ASP A 18 0.59 -8.74 8.08
CA ASP A 18 -0.47 -9.37 8.85
C ASP A 18 -1.60 -9.83 7.89
N PRO A 19 -1.58 -11.11 7.47
CA PRO A 19 -2.61 -11.67 6.60
C PRO A 19 -3.96 -11.88 7.30
N GLN A 20 -4.04 -11.82 8.64
CA GLN A 20 -5.32 -11.95 9.34
C GLN A 20 -6.14 -10.66 9.24
N THR A 21 -5.47 -9.51 9.34
CA THR A 21 -6.12 -8.19 9.30
C THR A 21 -6.00 -7.51 7.94
N GLY A 22 -5.14 -8.01 7.04
CA GLY A 22 -4.85 -7.35 5.76
C GLY A 22 -3.92 -6.14 5.90
N ILE A 23 -3.16 -6.05 6.99
CA ILE A 23 -2.25 -4.92 7.24
C ILE A 23 -0.84 -5.26 6.77
N VAL A 24 -0.23 -4.38 5.97
CA VAL A 24 1.18 -4.45 5.59
C VAL A 24 1.90 -3.24 6.18
N ASP A 25 2.98 -3.50 6.91
CA ASP A 25 3.94 -2.47 7.26
C ASP A 25 5.05 -2.46 6.21
N VAL A 26 5.32 -1.27 5.67
CA VAL A 26 6.35 -1.06 4.65
C VAL A 26 7.22 0.14 5.02
N MET A 27 8.48 0.09 4.62
CA MET A 27 9.43 1.18 4.76
C MET A 27 9.74 1.77 3.39
N ALA A 28 9.39 3.03 3.19
CA ALA A 28 9.48 3.71 1.92
C ALA A 28 10.27 5.02 2.08
N SER A 29 11.42 5.13 1.43
CA SER A 29 12.32 6.30 1.52
C SER A 29 12.62 6.79 2.94
N GLY A 30 12.74 5.86 3.91
CA GLY A 30 13.00 6.17 5.32
C GLY A 30 11.75 6.47 6.17
N MET A 31 10.56 6.38 5.60
CA MET A 31 9.28 6.49 6.32
C MET A 31 8.66 5.11 6.53
N ALA A 32 8.19 4.82 7.74
CA ALA A 32 7.37 3.65 8.01
C ALA A 32 5.91 3.97 7.66
N LEU A 33 5.33 3.20 6.74
CA LEU A 33 3.96 3.31 6.30
C LEU A 33 3.22 2.03 6.65
N ARG A 34 2.02 2.18 7.22
CA ARG A 34 1.09 1.09 7.44
C ARG A 34 -0.04 1.22 6.44
N VAL A 35 -0.23 0.21 5.62
CA VAL A 35 -1.21 0.19 4.54
C VAL A 35 -2.09 -1.04 4.67
N HIS A 36 -3.38 -0.88 4.41
CA HIS A 36 -4.35 -1.96 4.43
C HIS A 36 -4.63 -2.42 3.00
N PHE A 37 -4.49 -3.72 2.75
CA PHE A 37 -4.80 -4.36 1.49
C PHE A 37 -5.68 -5.59 1.72
N PRO A 38 -6.55 -5.94 0.77
CA PRO A 38 -7.30 -7.20 0.83
C PRO A 38 -6.35 -8.40 1.00
N PRO A 39 -6.69 -9.40 1.83
CA PRO A 39 -5.84 -10.56 2.09
C PRO A 39 -5.40 -11.29 0.80
N ASP A 40 -6.28 -11.40 -0.20
CA ASP A 40 -5.97 -12.03 -1.49
C ASP A 40 -4.83 -11.32 -2.23
N SER A 41 -4.77 -9.99 -2.15
CA SER A 41 -3.69 -9.18 -2.74
C SER A 41 -2.38 -9.30 -1.96
N MET A 42 -2.45 -9.65 -0.68
CA MET A 42 -1.30 -9.84 0.19
C MET A 42 -0.76 -11.27 0.21
N ALA A 43 -1.47 -12.24 -0.37
CA ALA A 43 -1.15 -13.66 -0.26
C ALA A 43 0.30 -14.02 -0.65
N ASN A 44 0.92 -13.21 -1.51
CA ASN A 44 2.29 -13.40 -1.99
C ASN A 44 3.31 -12.41 -1.40
N LEU A 45 2.90 -11.50 -0.51
CA LEU A 45 3.79 -10.53 0.13
C LEU A 45 4.47 -11.15 1.36
N LYS A 46 5.77 -10.90 1.49
CA LYS A 46 6.57 -11.30 2.67
C LYS A 46 7.49 -10.16 3.10
N ALA A 47 7.93 -10.22 4.36
CA ALA A 47 8.96 -9.31 4.86
C ALA A 47 10.25 -9.41 4.01
N GLY A 48 10.80 -8.25 3.67
CA GLY A 48 11.97 -8.09 2.79
C GLY A 48 11.64 -7.86 1.32
N ASP A 49 10.38 -8.06 0.89
CA ASP A 49 10.01 -7.79 -0.50
C ASP A 49 10.02 -6.30 -0.82
N LYS A 50 10.50 -5.97 -2.02
CA LYS A 50 10.43 -4.61 -2.56
C LYS A 50 9.18 -4.49 -3.40
N ILE A 51 8.30 -3.58 -3.03
CA ILE A 51 7.06 -3.29 -3.74
C ILE A 51 7.04 -1.85 -4.22
N GLY A 52 6.32 -1.60 -5.31
CA GLY A 52 5.98 -0.25 -5.75
C GLY A 52 4.63 0.14 -5.18
N LEU A 53 4.58 1.17 -4.33
CA LEU A 53 3.32 1.79 -3.92
C LEU A 53 2.92 2.81 -4.98
N TYR A 54 1.74 2.61 -5.56
CA TYR A 54 1.10 3.56 -6.47
C TYR A 54 -0.11 4.15 -5.75
N MET A 55 0.05 5.35 -5.18
CA MET A 55 -1.00 6.03 -4.43
C MET A 55 -1.46 7.24 -5.24
N ALA A 56 -2.72 7.25 -5.65
CA ALA A 56 -3.34 8.44 -6.21
C ALA A 56 -4.49 8.85 -5.29
N TYR A 57 -4.75 10.15 -5.18
CA TYR A 57 -5.96 10.63 -4.53
C TYR A 57 -6.98 11.01 -5.59
N SER A 58 -8.26 10.86 -5.28
CA SER A 58 -9.32 11.40 -6.13
C SER A 58 -10.10 12.41 -5.32
N GLN A 59 -10.40 13.55 -5.92
CA GLN A 59 -11.29 14.54 -5.34
C GLN A 59 -12.75 14.12 -5.62
N ALA A 60 -13.12 12.95 -5.12
CA ALA A 60 -14.49 12.46 -5.10
C ALA A 60 -14.65 11.57 -3.87
N ALA A 61 -15.69 11.82 -3.09
CA ALA A 61 -16.00 11.09 -1.87
C ALA A 61 -16.18 9.59 -2.15
N VAL A 62 -15.15 8.80 -1.88
CA VAL A 62 -15.25 7.35 -1.69
C VAL A 62 -14.28 7.02 -0.56
N VAL A 63 -14.64 7.36 0.68
CA VAL A 63 -15.11 6.39 1.68
C VAL A 63 -15.66 5.10 1.06
N HIS A 64 -14.82 4.08 0.99
CA HIS A 64 -15.20 2.70 1.22
C HIS A 64 -13.98 1.88 1.62
#